data_AF-A0A561UZ61-F1
#
_entry.id   AF-A0A561UZ61-F1
#
_cell.length_a   1.000
_cell.length_b   1.000
_cell.length_c   1.000
_cell.angle_alpha   90.00
_cell.angle_beta   90.00
_cell.angle_gamma   90.00
#
_symmetry.space_group_name_H-M   'P 1'
#
loop_
_entity.id
_entity.type
_entity.pdbx_description
1 polymer ?
#
loop_
_entity_poly.entity_id
_entity_poly.type
_entity_poly.pdbx_seq_one_letter_code
_entity_poly.pdbx_strand_id
1 'polypeptide(L)'
;MESALRHIAARGWTMPDGTSSRIYLLQFNSTAYADAFRDGRHIGASAGDPLTGAARMDLDETWSGGGKVENTTSYVADEPKPFGAAQVRQAYLVAGDTVALLVQSRRGAEGTERIPFHQTVILQNQLLG
;
A
#
# COMPACT_ATOMS: atom_id res chain seq x y z
N MET A 1 -20.71 -17.82 3.15
CA MET A 1 -20.10 -17.39 1.89
C MET A 1 -18.68 -17.90 1.89
N GLU A 2 -18.30 -18.72 0.91
CA GLU A 2 -16.88 -18.97 0.65
C GLU A 2 -16.17 -17.64 0.44
N SER A 3 -14.98 -17.50 0.99
CA SER A 3 -14.19 -16.29 0.83
C SER A 3 -13.77 -16.18 -0.64
N ALA A 4 -14.07 -15.05 -1.29
CA ALA A 4 -13.59 -14.77 -2.65
C ALA A 4 -12.06 -14.60 -2.72
N LEU A 5 -11.39 -14.50 -1.56
CA LEU A 5 -9.95 -14.47 -1.42
C LEU A 5 -9.38 -15.89 -1.55
N ARG A 6 -8.54 -16.09 -2.56
CA ARG A 6 -7.95 -17.36 -2.94
C ARG A 6 -6.61 -17.62 -2.23
N HIS A 7 -5.76 -16.60 -2.18
CA HIS A 7 -4.42 -16.72 -1.65
C HIS A 7 -3.97 -15.43 -0.97
N ILE A 8 -3.15 -15.56 0.08
CA ILE A 8 -2.48 -14.46 0.74
C ILE A 8 -0.99 -14.78 0.80
N ALA A 9 -0.16 -13.87 0.28
CA ALA A 9 1.27 -13.85 0.56
C ALA A 9 1.61 -12.62 1.39
N ALA A 10 2.56 -12.73 2.30
CA ALA A 10 3.08 -11.60 3.03
C ALA A 10 4.58 -11.71 3.23
N ARG A 11 5.27 -10.57 3.15
CA ARG A 11 6.69 -10.44 3.52
C ARG A 11 6.89 -9.17 4.31
N GLY A 12 7.72 -9.23 5.34
CA GLY A 12 8.15 -8.06 6.08
C GLY A 12 9.63 -8.10 6.40
N TRP A 13 10.24 -6.93 6.52
CA TRP A 13 11.62 -6.76 6.94
C TRP A 13 11.81 -5.42 7.65
N THR A 14 12.89 -5.30 8.42
CA THR A 14 13.31 -4.04 9.04
C THR A 14 14.75 -3.78 8.66
N MET A 15 15.02 -2.60 8.10
CA MET A 15 16.36 -2.16 7.75
C MET A 15 17.12 -1.70 9.01
N PRO A 16 18.47 -1.65 8.99
CA PRO A 16 19.27 -1.19 10.13
C PRO A 16 18.96 0.25 10.58
N ASP A 17 18.44 1.09 9.70
CA ASP A 17 17.96 2.45 10.00
C ASP A 17 16.62 2.47 10.77
N GLY A 18 16.04 1.31 11.05
CA GLY A 18 14.76 1.16 11.74
C GLY A 18 13.53 1.25 10.85
N THR A 19 13.67 1.42 9.54
CA THR A 19 12.55 1.40 8.59
C THR A 19 11.99 -0.02 8.49
N SER A 20 10.75 -0.21 8.94
CA SER A 20 10.01 -1.47 8.80
C SER A 20 9.13 -1.42 7.55
N SER A 21 9.24 -2.42 6.70
CA SER A 21 8.45 -2.59 5.47
C SER A 21 7.64 -3.87 5.54
N ARG A 22 6.41 -3.84 5.03
CA ARG A 22 5.54 -5.01 4.87
C ARG A 22 4.82 -4.93 3.54
N ILE A 23 4.74 -6.05 2.84
CA ILE A 23 3.98 -6.21 1.60
C ILE A 23 3.04 -7.38 1.79
N TYR A 24 1.76 -7.15 1.52
CA TYR A 24 0.70 -8.15 1.50
C TYR A 24 0.19 -8.26 0.07
N LEU A 25 0.06 -9.47 -0.45
CA LEU A 25 -0.57 -9.76 -1.74
C LEU A 25 -1.84 -10.56 -1.48
N LEU A 26 -2.97 -10.01 -1.89
CA LEU A 26 -4.28 -10.60 -1.77
C LEU A 26 -4.74 -10.98 -3.17
N GLN A 27 -4.78 -12.28 -3.45
CA GLN A 27 -5.27 -12.77 -4.74
C GLN A 27 -6.69 -13.30 -4.59
N PHE A 28 -7.57 -12.82 -5.45
CA PHE A 28 -8.99 -13.16 -5.49
C PHE A 28 -9.27 -14.18 -6.61
N ASN A 29 -10.48 -14.72 -6.61
CA ASN A 29 -10.91 -15.66 -7.66
C ASN A 29 -11.13 -14.98 -9.02
N SER A 30 -11.27 -13.65 -9.06
CA SER A 30 -11.46 -12.87 -10.28
C SER A 30 -11.14 -11.39 -10.06
N THR A 31 -10.92 -10.66 -11.16
CA THR A 31 -10.81 -9.19 -11.16
C THR A 31 -12.02 -8.52 -10.51
N ALA A 32 -13.23 -9.03 -10.75
CA ALA A 32 -14.45 -8.45 -10.19
C ALA A 32 -14.47 -8.46 -8.65
N TYR A 33 -13.88 -9.49 -8.02
CA TYR A 33 -13.76 -9.54 -6.57
C TYR A 33 -12.65 -8.61 -6.03
N ALA A 34 -11.55 -8.45 -6.77
CA ALA A 34 -10.52 -7.46 -6.45
C ALA A 34 -11.05 -6.02 -6.55
N ASP A 35 -11.84 -5.72 -7.60
CA ASP A 35 -12.51 -4.44 -7.78
C ASP A 35 -13.52 -4.18 -6.66
N ALA A 36 -14.37 -5.16 -6.32
CA ALA A 36 -15.30 -5.04 -5.20
C ALA A 36 -14.59 -4.83 -3.85
N PHE A 37 -13.42 -5.47 -3.65
CA PHE A 37 -12.59 -5.26 -2.46
C PHE A 37 -12.04 -3.82 -2.42
N ARG A 38 -11.58 -3.30 -3.56
CA ARG A 38 -11.09 -1.93 -3.73
C ARG A 38 -12.19 -0.92 -3.42
N ASP A 39 -13.34 -1.08 -4.08
CA ASP A 39 -14.45 -0.14 -4.03
C ASP A 39 -15.12 -0.14 -2.65
N GLY A 40 -15.31 -1.31 -2.03
CA GLY A 40 -15.87 -1.42 -0.68
C GLY A 40 -15.01 -0.75 0.40
N ARG A 41 -13.72 -0.52 0.11
CA ARG A 41 -12.78 0.23 0.95
C ARG A 41 -12.57 1.65 0.48
N HIS A 42 -13.20 2.06 -0.61
CA HIS A 42 -12.98 3.36 -1.23
C HIS A 42 -11.50 3.62 -1.54
N ILE A 43 -10.74 2.59 -1.92
CA ILE A 43 -9.31 2.72 -2.27
C ILE A 43 -9.20 3.57 -3.53
N GLY A 44 -8.45 4.68 -3.44
CA GLY A 44 -8.26 5.65 -4.52
C GLY A 44 -9.20 6.85 -4.46
N ALA A 45 -10.40 6.70 -3.88
CA ALA A 45 -11.20 7.84 -3.42
C ALA A 45 -10.78 8.31 -2.01
N SER A 46 -10.19 7.39 -1.24
CA SER A 46 -9.60 7.57 0.07
C SER A 46 -8.38 6.65 0.22
N ALA A 47 -7.74 6.69 1.37
CA ALA A 47 -6.65 5.79 1.71
C ALA A 47 -7.10 4.36 2.10
N GLY A 48 -8.38 4.02 2.10
CA GLY A 48 -8.80 2.67 2.51
C GLY A 48 -8.96 2.50 4.02
N ASP A 49 -8.74 1.28 4.51
CA ASP A 49 -8.92 0.95 5.92
C ASP A 49 -7.83 1.60 6.81
N PRO A 50 -8.16 2.02 8.04
CA PRO A 50 -7.17 2.48 9.01
C PRO A 50 -6.11 1.41 9.32
N LEU A 51 -4.86 1.83 9.51
CA LEU A 51 -3.75 0.94 9.84
C LEU A 51 -3.39 0.98 11.33
N THR A 52 -2.89 -0.14 11.84
CA THR A 52 -2.30 -0.17 13.18
C THR A 52 -1.13 0.80 13.26
N GLY A 53 -1.25 1.80 14.15
CA GLY A 53 -0.23 2.84 14.33
C GLY A 53 -0.48 4.12 13.55
N ALA A 54 -1.47 4.16 12.64
CA ALA A 54 -1.90 5.37 11.94
C ALA A 54 -3.43 5.37 11.77
N ALA A 55 -4.10 6.17 12.60
CA ALA A 55 -5.57 6.23 12.63
C ALA A 55 -6.17 6.93 11.39
N ARG A 56 -5.36 7.74 10.69
CA ARG A 56 -5.74 8.46 9.48
C ARG A 56 -4.61 8.39 8.47
N MET A 57 -5.00 8.26 7.20
CA MET A 57 -4.12 8.29 6.04
C MET A 57 -4.74 9.20 4.99
N ASP A 58 -3.94 10.04 4.35
CA ASP A 58 -4.35 10.93 3.27
C ASP A 58 -3.66 10.54 1.98
N LEU A 59 -4.34 10.71 0.84
CA LEU A 59 -3.74 10.42 -0.46
C LEU A 59 -2.52 11.34 -0.67
N ASP A 60 -1.42 10.77 -1.12
CA ASP A 60 -0.19 11.50 -1.38
C ASP A 60 -0.34 12.29 -2.69
N GLU A 61 -0.68 13.57 -2.57
CA GLU A 61 -0.86 14.48 -3.72
C GLU A 61 0.41 14.66 -4.56
N THR A 62 1.58 14.29 -4.02
CA THR A 62 2.85 14.35 -4.75
C THR A 62 3.12 13.10 -5.58
N TRP A 63 2.30 12.05 -5.44
CA TRP A 63 2.38 10.84 -6.25
C TRP A 63 1.82 11.06 -7.65
N SER A 64 2.66 10.88 -8.67
CA SER A 64 2.30 11.10 -10.07
C SER A 64 2.17 9.81 -10.90
N GLY A 65 2.10 8.65 -10.24
CA GLY A 65 1.98 7.37 -10.92
C GLY A 65 3.27 6.92 -11.62
N GLY A 66 4.42 7.05 -10.96
CA GLY A 66 5.69 6.51 -11.46
C GLY A 66 5.60 4.98 -11.67
N GLY A 67 6.40 4.43 -12.59
CA GLY A 67 6.41 2.98 -12.82
C GLY A 67 5.12 2.44 -13.42
N LYS A 68 4.50 3.18 -14.35
CA LYS A 68 3.29 2.74 -15.06
C LYS A 68 3.55 1.41 -15.76
N VAL A 69 2.79 0.40 -15.39
CA VAL A 69 2.71 -0.88 -16.07
C VAL A 69 1.29 -1.02 -16.60
N GLU A 70 1.14 -1.54 -17.82
CA GLU A 70 -0.17 -1.74 -18.43
C GLU A 70 -1.05 -2.62 -17.51
N ASN A 71 -2.33 -2.27 -17.41
CA ASN A 71 -3.30 -3.00 -16.57
C ASN A 71 -3.00 -3.02 -15.05
N THR A 72 -2.15 -2.11 -14.57
CA THR A 72 -1.92 -1.90 -13.13
C THR A 72 -2.37 -0.51 -12.69
N THR A 73 -2.74 -0.35 -11.42
CA THR A 73 -3.01 0.96 -10.83
C THR A 73 -2.41 1.05 -9.42
N SER A 74 -1.89 2.23 -9.07
CA SER A 74 -1.29 2.50 -7.76
C SER A 74 -1.98 3.66 -7.06
N TYR A 75 -2.23 3.51 -5.77
CA TYR A 75 -2.79 4.53 -4.90
C TYR A 75 -1.89 4.68 -3.69
N VAL A 76 -1.27 5.84 -3.53
CA VAL A 76 -0.28 6.11 -2.49
C VAL A 76 -0.88 7.05 -1.45
N ALA A 77 -0.64 6.77 -0.17
CA ALA A 77 -1.11 7.57 0.94
C ALA A 77 -0.06 7.68 2.05
N ASP A 78 -0.11 8.76 2.82
CA ASP A 78 0.74 8.99 3.97
C ASP A 78 -0.04 9.46 5.20
N GLU A 79 0.52 9.14 6.37
CA GLU A 79 0.00 9.63 7.64
C GLU A 79 0.30 11.13 7.76
N PRO A 80 -0.74 11.99 7.84
CA PRO A 80 -0.54 13.42 7.96
C PRO A 80 0.07 13.78 9.31
N LYS A 81 0.82 14.89 9.37
CA LYS A 81 1.30 15.42 10.65
C LYS A 81 0.13 15.94 11.50
N PRO A 82 0.24 15.84 12.85
CA PRO A 82 1.32 15.20 13.59
C PRO A 82 1.14 13.66 13.62
N PHE A 83 2.23 12.92 13.38
CA PHE A 83 2.26 11.46 13.56
C PHE A 83 2.75 11.09 14.97
N GLY A 84 2.45 9.86 15.40
CA GLY A 84 2.80 9.35 16.72
C GLY A 84 4.27 8.92 16.85
N ALA A 85 4.51 7.72 17.37
CA ALA A 85 5.86 7.20 17.58
C ALA A 85 6.61 6.88 16.26
N ALA A 86 5.88 6.74 15.15
CA ALA A 86 6.39 6.51 13.81
C ALA A 86 5.44 7.18 12.81
N GLN A 87 5.96 7.55 11.65
CA GLN A 87 5.12 7.94 10.51
C GLN A 87 4.84 6.70 9.65
N VAL A 88 3.59 6.45 9.31
CA VAL A 88 3.20 5.40 8.37
C VAL A 88 3.04 5.95 6.96
N ARG A 89 3.51 5.19 5.97
CA ARG A 89 3.18 5.35 4.55
C ARG A 89 2.58 4.05 4.04
N GLN A 90 1.63 4.17 3.12
CA GLN A 90 1.02 2.99 2.52
C GLN A 90 0.75 3.18 1.04
N ALA A 91 0.60 2.06 0.35
CA ALA A 91 0.15 2.06 -1.04
C ALA A 91 -0.66 0.81 -1.34
N TYR A 92 -1.74 0.98 -2.08
CA TYR A 92 -2.42 -0.11 -2.75
C TYR A 92 -1.95 -0.22 -4.20
N LEU A 93 -1.71 -1.44 -4.66
CA LEU A 93 -1.53 -1.74 -6.08
C LEU A 93 -2.64 -2.71 -6.50
N VAL A 94 -3.23 -2.48 -7.67
CA VAL A 94 -4.24 -3.38 -8.25
C VAL A 94 -3.71 -3.87 -9.59
N ALA A 95 -3.65 -5.20 -9.74
CA ALA A 95 -3.20 -5.89 -10.95
C ALA A 95 -4.10 -7.11 -11.18
N GLY A 96 -5.09 -6.98 -12.06
CA GLY A 96 -6.06 -8.05 -12.35
C GLY A 96 -6.80 -8.55 -11.10
N ASP A 97 -6.65 -9.83 -10.78
CA ASP A 97 -7.27 -10.47 -9.61
C ASP A 97 -6.50 -10.24 -8.29
N THR A 98 -5.44 -9.44 -8.31
CA THR A 98 -4.54 -9.25 -7.16
C THR A 98 -4.53 -7.80 -6.68
N VAL A 99 -4.68 -7.64 -5.36
CA VAL A 99 -4.49 -6.37 -4.66
C VAL A 99 -3.27 -6.50 -3.75
N ALA A 100 -2.28 -5.62 -3.92
CA ALA A 100 -1.18 -5.49 -2.98
C ALA A 100 -1.43 -4.35 -1.99
N LEU A 101 -1.04 -4.55 -0.74
CA LEU A 101 -0.90 -3.48 0.25
C LEU A 101 0.56 -3.41 0.71
N LEU A 102 1.19 -2.27 0.47
CA LEU A 102 2.51 -1.94 0.97
C LEU A 102 2.36 -1.01 2.17
N VAL A 103 3.11 -1.28 3.24
CA VAL A 103 3.17 -0.43 4.43
C VAL A 103 4.62 -0.23 4.82
N GLN A 104 5.03 1.02 4.99
CA GLN A 104 6.33 1.38 5.55
C GLN A 104 6.17 2.29 6.78
N SER A 105 6.98 2.03 7.80
CA SER A 105 7.01 2.86 9.01
C SER A 105 8.42 2.97 9.56
N ARG A 106 8.83 4.16 9.97
CA ARG A 106 10.08 4.45 10.67
C ARG A 106 9.78 5.26 11.92
N ARG A 107 10.36 4.83 13.04
CA ARG A 107 10.27 5.56 14.31
C ARG A 107 11.17 6.78 14.30
N GLY A 108 10.78 7.81 15.06
CA GLY A 108 11.62 8.99 15.29
C GLY A 108 11.23 10.19 14.45
N ALA A 109 11.91 11.31 14.73
CA ALA A 109 11.55 12.64 14.24
C ALA A 109 11.65 12.80 12.72
N GLU A 110 12.48 12.01 12.06
CA GLU A 110 12.69 12.06 10.61
C GLU A 110 11.50 11.49 9.81
N GLY A 111 10.66 10.67 10.45
CA GLY A 111 9.53 10.01 9.79
C GLY A 111 9.97 8.98 8.75
N THR A 112 9.02 8.52 7.92
CA THR A 112 9.31 7.58 6.84
C THR A 112 9.59 8.36 5.58
N GLU A 113 10.75 8.13 4.97
CA GLU A 113 11.18 8.86 3.78
C GLU A 113 10.26 8.59 2.58
N ARG A 114 9.79 9.67 1.94
CA ARG A 114 8.85 9.60 0.81
C ARG A 114 9.44 8.95 -0.43
N ILE A 115 10.63 9.38 -0.84
CA ILE A 115 11.25 8.95 -2.10
C ILE A 115 11.57 7.44 -2.07
N PRO A 116 12.21 6.87 -1.03
CA PRO A 116 12.39 5.42 -0.92
C PRO A 116 11.08 4.64 -0.92
N PHE A 117 10.03 5.17 -0.28
CA PHE A 117 8.72 4.54 -0.32
C PHE A 117 8.16 4.50 -1.74
N HIS A 118 8.17 5.63 -2.46
CA HIS A 118 7.75 5.71 -3.86
C HIS A 118 8.51 4.72 -4.74
N GLN A 119 9.83 4.57 -4.56
CA GLN A 119 10.62 3.58 -5.30
C GLN A 119 10.17 2.14 -5.01
N THR A 120 9.81 1.83 -3.75
CA THR A 120 9.27 0.51 -3.38
C THR A 120 7.94 0.24 -4.09
N VAL A 121 7.05 1.23 -4.17
CA VAL A 121 5.77 1.15 -4.88
C VAL A 121 5.99 0.88 -6.36
N ILE A 122 6.91 1.62 -7.00
CA ILE A 122 7.28 1.45 -8.42
C ILE A 122 7.78 0.03 -8.69
N LEU A 123 8.76 -0.43 -7.92
CA LEU A 123 9.38 -1.75 -8.12
C LEU A 123 8.38 -2.87 -7.88
N GLN A 124 7.54 -2.77 -6.85
CA GLN A 124 6.52 -3.78 -6.60
C GLN A 124 5.45 -3.80 -7.70
N ASN A 125 5.07 -2.64 -8.26
CA ASN A 125 4.14 -2.56 -9.37
C ASN A 125 4.70 -3.24 -10.63
N GLN A 126 5.99 -3.07 -10.91
CA GLN A 126 6.72 -3.74 -11.99
C GLN A 126 6.85 -5.25 -11.83
N LEU A 127 6.82 -5.78 -10.60
CA LEU A 127 6.84 -7.23 -10.36
C LEU A 127 5.47 -7.89 -10.52
N LEU A 128 4.39 -7.11 -10.51
CA LEU A 128 3.01 -7.62 -10.60
C LEU A 128 2.46 -7.63 -12.03
N GLY A 129 3.10 -6.94 -12.98
CA GLY A 129 2.69 -6.88 -14.38
C GLY A 129 3.79 -7.31 -15.35
#